data_AF-A0A815WKU8-F1
#
_entry.id   AF-A0A815WKU8-F1
#
_cell.length_a   1.000
_cell.length_b   1.000
_cell.length_c   1.000
_cell.angle_alpha   90.00
_cell.angle_beta   90.00
_cell.angle_gamma   90.00
#
_symmetry.space_group_name_H-M   'P 1'
#
loop_
_entity.id
_entity.type
_entity.pdbx_description
1 polymer ?
#
loop_
_entity_poly.entity_id
_entity_poly.type
_entity_poly.pdbx_seq_one_letter_code
_entity_poly.pdbx_strand_id
1 'polypeptide(L)'
;TSQLSVTTLYQLLELHGKTTNTMVVEWVIDRCYTKSVRFSDRCFTALAKTFIEVANDYPCDLPSVLTLTLTNVGSPRMHVHELALRLMVVLCKGHLSESQPTTSQQSNGISSSDDVAYIISLASNYSKSQMMLSEYLARRRPDLTMAMFSEITTRILTANSCSRGTLFMILLPWIHNIELTDPSLPKGMHGHDIALNEEQGNAFLQGLGWGSVQSTELILNNLFYLTA
;
A
#
# COMPACT_ATOMS: atom_id res chain seq x y z
N THR A 1 1.57 -5.95 33.16
CA THR A 1 1.83 -5.37 31.82
C THR A 1 0.57 -4.71 31.32
N SER A 2 0.59 -3.39 31.25
CA SER A 2 -0.57 -2.50 31.13
C SER A 2 -1.43 -2.83 29.90
N GLN A 3 -2.65 -3.31 30.12
CA GLN A 3 -3.65 -3.47 29.06
C GLN A 3 -4.14 -2.09 28.63
N LEU A 4 -3.47 -1.46 27.67
CA LEU A 4 -4.01 -0.27 27.02
C LEU A 4 -5.32 -0.66 26.33
N SER A 5 -6.42 0.03 26.63
CA SER A 5 -7.73 -0.29 26.05
C SER A 5 -7.86 0.25 24.62
N VAL A 6 -8.69 -0.36 23.76
CA VAL A 6 -8.94 0.15 22.39
C VAL A 6 -9.47 1.58 22.44
N THR A 7 -10.31 1.87 23.43
CA THR A 7 -10.87 3.21 23.63
C THR A 7 -9.80 4.22 24.03
N THR A 8 -8.82 3.83 24.86
CA THR A 8 -7.66 4.68 25.18
C THR A 8 -6.81 4.97 23.93
N LEU A 9 -6.55 3.96 23.08
CA LEU A 9 -5.80 4.15 21.83
C LEU A 9 -6.55 5.06 20.86
N TYR A 10 -7.86 4.86 20.73
CA TYR A 10 -8.71 5.67 19.86
C TYR A 10 -8.75 7.13 20.33
N GLN A 11 -8.98 7.38 21.63
CA GLN A 11 -8.98 8.75 22.18
C GLN A 11 -7.62 9.44 22.00
N LEU A 12 -6.53 8.70 22.18
CA LEU A 12 -5.18 9.20 21.94
C LEU A 12 -4.99 9.57 20.46
N LEU A 13 -5.38 8.70 19.51
CA LEU A 13 -5.31 8.99 18.08
C LEU A 13 -6.20 10.18 17.65
N GLU A 14 -7.38 10.30 18.24
CA GLU A 14 -8.32 11.40 17.96
C GLU A 14 -7.80 12.74 18.49
N LEU A 15 -7.28 12.76 19.72
CA LEU A 15 -6.71 13.96 20.34
C LEU A 15 -5.46 14.42 19.57
N HIS A 16 -4.60 13.48 19.16
CA HIS A 16 -3.35 13.81 18.49
C HIS A 16 -3.53 14.10 16.99
N GLY A 17 -4.55 13.53 16.33
CA GLY A 17 -4.91 13.85 14.95
C GLY A 17 -5.22 15.33 14.73
N LYS A 18 -5.81 15.99 15.75
CA LYS A 18 -6.09 17.45 15.72
C LYS A 18 -4.85 18.32 15.88
N THR A 19 -3.72 17.75 16.33
CA THR A 19 -2.48 18.49 16.64
C THR A 19 -1.34 18.27 15.63
N THR A 20 -1.63 17.70 14.44
CA THR A 20 -0.64 17.38 13.38
C THR A 20 0.50 16.43 13.81
N ASN A 21 0.38 15.77 14.97
CA ASN A 21 1.42 14.90 15.49
C ASN A 21 1.29 13.48 14.89
N THR A 22 2.03 13.23 13.81
CA THR A 22 2.05 11.96 13.07
C THR A 22 2.82 10.84 13.78
N MET A 23 3.67 11.16 14.77
CA MET A 23 4.52 10.18 15.47
C MET A 23 3.71 9.11 16.22
N VAL A 24 2.55 9.50 16.75
CA VAL A 24 1.66 8.58 17.47
C VAL A 24 1.09 7.54 16.52
N VAL A 25 0.70 7.94 15.31
CA VAL A 25 0.16 7.03 14.30
C VAL A 25 1.21 6.04 13.85
N GLU A 26 2.40 6.52 13.49
CA GLU A 26 3.51 5.65 13.11
C GLU A 26 3.85 4.65 14.21
N TRP A 27 3.87 5.10 15.47
CA TRP A 27 4.09 4.20 16.60
C TRP A 27 2.99 3.13 16.72
N VAL A 28 1.72 3.48 16.53
CA VAL A 28 0.62 2.50 16.57
C VAL A 28 0.69 1.54 15.38
N ILE A 29 1.05 2.02 14.19
CA ILE A 29 1.29 1.19 12.99
C ILE A 29 2.41 0.18 13.28
N ASP A 30 3.54 0.60 13.87
CA ASP A 30 4.62 -0.30 14.26
C ASP A 30 4.16 -1.41 15.21
N ARG A 31 3.23 -1.10 16.12
CA ARG A 31 2.66 -2.11 17.03
C ARG A 31 1.80 -3.14 16.32
N CYS A 32 1.17 -2.80 15.19
CA CYS A 32 0.45 -3.77 14.38
C CYS A 32 1.37 -4.87 13.82
N TYR A 33 2.62 -4.53 13.49
CA TYR A 33 3.60 -5.46 12.92
C TYR A 33 4.48 -6.18 13.97
N THR A 34 4.73 -5.54 15.12
CA THR A 34 5.72 -6.03 16.11
C THR A 34 5.13 -6.74 17.33
N LYS A 35 3.82 -6.57 17.61
CA LYS A 35 3.19 -7.12 18.82
C LYS A 35 2.40 -8.40 18.55
N SER A 36 1.84 -8.96 19.62
CA SER A 36 0.99 -10.13 19.53
C SER A 36 -0.26 -9.85 18.71
N VAL A 37 -0.73 -10.87 18.02
CA VAL A 37 -1.94 -10.89 17.18
C VAL A 37 -3.14 -10.15 17.82
N ARG A 38 -3.39 -10.36 19.12
CA ARG A 38 -4.47 -9.69 19.86
C ARG A 38 -4.23 -8.19 20.08
N PHE A 39 -2.98 -7.78 20.31
CA PHE A 39 -2.64 -6.37 20.49
C PHE A 39 -2.68 -5.63 19.15
N SER A 40 -2.18 -6.27 18.09
CA SER A 40 -2.23 -5.75 16.72
C SER A 40 -3.67 -5.50 16.27
N ASP A 41 -4.62 -6.39 16.57
CA ASP A 41 -6.04 -6.17 16.23
C ASP A 41 -6.62 -4.93 16.87
N ARG A 42 -6.26 -4.69 18.13
CA ARG A 42 -6.75 -3.54 18.89
C ARG A 42 -6.16 -2.24 18.33
N CYS A 43 -4.89 -2.26 17.96
CA CYS A 43 -4.21 -1.14 17.31
C CYS A 43 -4.83 -0.85 15.94
N PHE A 44 -4.95 -1.88 15.10
CA PHE A 44 -5.56 -1.76 13.78
C PHE A 44 -7.00 -1.28 13.87
N THR A 45 -7.79 -1.82 14.80
CA THR A 45 -9.18 -1.40 14.99
C THR A 45 -9.29 0.06 15.39
N ALA A 46 -8.44 0.53 16.30
CA ALA A 46 -8.41 1.93 16.69
C ALA A 46 -8.03 2.83 15.51
N LEU A 47 -6.93 2.51 14.81
CA LEU A 47 -6.48 3.24 13.63
C LEU A 47 -7.57 3.31 12.55
N ALA A 48 -8.10 2.16 12.14
CA ALA A 48 -9.07 2.10 11.06
C ALA A 48 -10.35 2.88 11.38
N LYS A 49 -10.84 2.83 12.62
CA LYS A 49 -11.99 3.66 13.03
C LYS A 49 -11.66 5.14 12.97
N THR A 50 -10.50 5.55 13.50
CA THR A 50 -10.07 6.96 13.43
C THR A 50 -9.98 7.44 11.98
N PHE A 51 -9.37 6.67 11.07
CA PHE A 51 -9.26 7.06 9.66
C PHE A 51 -10.62 7.11 8.94
N ILE A 52 -11.51 6.15 9.22
CA ILE A 52 -12.85 6.12 8.62
C ILE A 52 -13.69 7.32 9.08
N GLU A 53 -13.56 7.72 10.35
CA GLU A 53 -14.36 8.81 10.93
C GLU A 53 -13.79 10.21 10.61
N VAL A 54 -12.47 10.36 10.56
CA VAL A 54 -11.82 11.66 10.29
C VAL A 54 -11.78 11.98 8.80
N ALA A 55 -11.92 10.98 7.90
CA ALA A 55 -12.09 11.10 6.44
C ALA A 55 -11.18 12.15 5.75
N ASN A 56 -10.12 11.70 5.06
CA ASN A 56 -9.16 12.47 4.23
C ASN A 56 -8.37 13.61 4.90
N ASP A 57 -8.82 14.14 6.03
CA ASP A 57 -8.14 15.25 6.74
C ASP A 57 -7.09 14.78 7.75
N TYR A 58 -6.87 13.46 7.87
CA TYR A 58 -5.86 12.93 8.79
C TYR A 58 -4.46 13.01 8.17
N PRO A 59 -3.48 13.70 8.80
CA PRO A 59 -2.12 13.77 8.29
C PRO A 59 -1.43 12.41 8.53
N CYS A 60 -1.50 11.50 7.56
CA CYS A 60 -0.78 10.23 7.59
C CYS A 60 -0.06 9.98 6.27
N ASP A 61 1.03 9.24 6.36
CA ASP A 61 1.69 8.70 5.18
C ASP A 61 0.80 7.62 4.54
N LEU A 62 0.33 7.89 3.33
CA LEU A 62 -0.58 7.01 2.60
C LEU A 62 -0.01 5.61 2.39
N PRO A 63 1.25 5.42 1.92
CA PRO A 63 1.88 4.10 1.83
C PRO A 63 1.80 3.29 3.12
N SER A 64 2.04 3.93 4.27
CA SER A 64 2.01 3.28 5.58
C SER A 64 0.61 2.73 5.93
N VAL A 65 -0.43 3.56 5.79
CA VAL A 65 -1.81 3.14 6.06
C VAL A 65 -2.31 2.14 5.02
N LEU A 66 -1.93 2.31 3.75
CA LEU A 66 -2.30 1.39 2.67
C LEU A 66 -1.70 0.00 2.87
N THR A 67 -0.41 -0.07 3.22
CA THR A 67 0.31 -1.33 3.50
C THR A 67 -0.31 -2.05 4.70
N LEU A 68 -0.64 -1.32 5.77
CA LEU A 68 -1.33 -1.88 6.93
C LEU A 68 -2.72 -2.41 6.58
N THR A 69 -3.46 -1.67 5.76
CA THR A 69 -4.79 -2.07 5.31
C THR A 69 -4.72 -3.34 4.47
N LEU A 70 -3.85 -3.39 3.46
CA LEU A 70 -3.63 -4.58 2.62
C LEU A 70 -3.22 -5.81 3.46
N THR A 71 -2.38 -5.61 4.47
CA THR A 71 -1.98 -6.68 5.40
C THR A 71 -3.17 -7.25 6.18
N ASN A 72 -4.23 -6.47 6.42
CA ASN A 72 -5.39 -6.90 7.21
C ASN A 72 -6.60 -7.34 6.37
N VAL A 73 -6.65 -7.02 5.08
CA VAL A 73 -7.73 -7.50 4.17
C VAL A 73 -7.71 -9.01 3.99
N GLY A 74 -6.58 -9.70 4.18
CA GLY A 74 -6.52 -11.17 4.18
C GLY A 74 -6.77 -11.82 5.54
N SER A 75 -7.21 -11.06 6.56
CA SER A 75 -7.27 -11.62 7.91
C SER A 75 -8.33 -12.72 8.03
N PRO A 76 -8.02 -13.87 8.66
CA PRO A 76 -9.02 -14.91 8.94
C PRO A 76 -10.06 -14.47 9.99
N ARG A 77 -9.85 -13.33 10.64
CA ARG A 77 -10.78 -12.76 11.62
C ARG A 77 -11.72 -11.79 10.90
N MET A 78 -12.98 -12.19 10.78
CA MET A 78 -14.01 -11.45 10.06
C MET A 78 -14.10 -9.97 10.44
N HIS A 79 -14.07 -9.64 11.74
CA HIS A 79 -14.16 -8.24 12.18
C HIS A 79 -12.97 -7.37 11.72
N VAL A 80 -11.77 -7.94 11.63
CA VAL A 80 -10.58 -7.24 11.13
C VAL A 80 -10.66 -7.09 9.62
N HIS A 81 -11.04 -8.15 8.92
CA HIS A 81 -11.22 -8.18 7.47
C HIS A 81 -12.24 -7.12 7.01
N GLU A 82 -13.45 -7.13 7.57
CA GLU A 82 -14.51 -6.17 7.21
C GLU A 82 -14.08 -4.72 7.46
N LEU A 83 -13.42 -4.47 8.58
CA LEU A 83 -12.93 -3.14 8.92
C LEU A 83 -11.81 -2.69 7.96
N ALA A 84 -10.92 -3.60 7.58
CA ALA A 84 -9.89 -3.33 6.58
C ALA A 84 -10.48 -3.02 5.20
N LEU A 85 -11.56 -3.70 4.80
CA LEU A 85 -12.26 -3.38 3.56
C LEU A 85 -12.91 -2.01 3.58
N ARG A 86 -13.57 -1.65 4.68
CA ARG A 86 -14.15 -0.31 4.83
C ARG A 86 -13.08 0.76 4.75
N LEU A 87 -11.95 0.57 5.43
CA LEU A 87 -10.81 1.48 5.35
C LEU A 87 -10.24 1.56 3.93
N MET A 88 -10.07 0.42 3.24
CA MET A 88 -9.61 0.37 1.86
C MET A 88 -10.49 1.22 0.94
N VAL A 89 -11.81 1.09 1.06
CA VAL A 89 -12.77 1.86 0.28
C VAL A 89 -12.65 3.37 0.57
N VAL A 90 -12.46 3.76 1.84
CA VAL A 90 -12.24 5.17 2.21
C VAL A 90 -10.96 5.71 1.56
N LEU A 91 -9.83 4.98 1.66
CA LEU A 91 -8.56 5.37 1.05
C LEU A 91 -8.68 5.51 -0.48
N CYS A 92 -9.42 4.60 -1.13
CA CYS A 92 -9.61 4.63 -2.58
C CYS A 92 -10.42 5.84 -3.06
N LYS A 93 -11.51 6.17 -2.35
CA LYS A 93 -12.37 7.31 -2.71
C LYS A 93 -11.73 8.66 -2.43
N GLY A 94 -10.88 8.75 -1.42
CA GLY A 94 -10.20 9.98 -1.05
C GLY A 94 -8.89 10.15 -1.76
N HIS A 95 -7.82 9.70 -1.11
CA HIS A 95 -6.45 9.90 -1.52
C HIS A 95 -6.08 9.26 -2.86
N LEU A 96 -6.79 8.20 -3.28
CA LEU A 96 -6.44 7.53 -4.54
C LEU A 96 -7.08 8.14 -5.80
N SER A 97 -8.19 8.87 -5.65
CA SER A 97 -8.98 9.41 -6.77
C SER A 97 -8.52 10.80 -7.25
N GLU A 98 -7.79 11.56 -6.43
CA GLU A 98 -7.41 12.97 -6.72
C GLU A 98 -6.25 13.16 -7.70
N SER A 99 -5.53 12.09 -8.10
CA SER A 99 -4.24 12.20 -8.80
C SER A 99 -4.31 12.13 -10.34
N GLN A 100 -5.40 12.57 -10.98
CA GLN A 100 -5.44 12.72 -12.45
C GLN A 100 -5.16 14.18 -12.85
N PRO A 101 -3.92 14.53 -13.27
CA PRO A 101 -3.69 15.79 -13.96
C PRO A 101 -4.33 15.72 -15.35
N THR A 102 -5.19 16.69 -15.63
CA THR A 102 -5.89 16.89 -16.90
C THR A 102 -4.90 17.09 -18.05
N THR A 103 -4.53 16.04 -18.78
CA THR A 103 -4.06 16.19 -20.16
C THR A 103 -4.44 14.95 -20.97
N SER A 104 -4.96 15.21 -22.17
CA SER A 104 -5.38 14.29 -23.25
C SER A 104 -6.64 13.43 -23.04
N GLN A 105 -7.58 13.66 -23.96
CA GLN A 105 -8.84 12.96 -24.15
C GLN A 105 -8.63 11.48 -24.54
N GLN A 106 -9.63 10.67 -24.20
CA GLN A 106 -9.89 9.27 -24.56
C GLN A 106 -9.27 8.19 -23.67
N SER A 107 -10.02 7.73 -22.66
CA SER A 107 -10.79 6.48 -22.72
C SER A 107 -11.29 6.05 -21.33
N ASN A 108 -12.59 5.74 -21.24
CA ASN A 108 -13.27 5.00 -20.16
C ASN A 108 -12.97 5.41 -18.71
N GLY A 109 -13.53 6.56 -18.31
CA GLY A 109 -13.68 6.91 -16.89
C GLY A 109 -14.65 5.95 -16.20
N ILE A 110 -14.12 4.84 -15.70
CA ILE A 110 -14.79 3.96 -14.75
C ILE A 110 -15.05 4.79 -13.49
N SER A 111 -16.30 4.82 -13.03
CA SER A 111 -16.70 5.67 -11.91
C SER A 111 -16.06 5.16 -10.61
N SER A 112 -15.84 6.04 -9.63
CA SER A 112 -15.39 5.62 -8.27
C SER A 112 -16.30 4.56 -7.64
N SER A 113 -17.52 4.40 -8.13
CA SER A 113 -18.46 3.37 -7.73
C SER A 113 -18.09 1.97 -8.24
N ASP A 114 -17.61 1.88 -9.48
CA ASP A 114 -17.24 0.61 -10.12
C ASP A 114 -15.94 0.06 -9.55
N ASP A 115 -14.97 0.93 -9.26
CA ASP A 115 -13.71 0.55 -8.59
C ASP A 115 -13.97 0.01 -7.18
N VAL A 116 -14.93 0.59 -6.46
CA VAL A 116 -15.35 0.10 -5.13
C VAL A 116 -16.04 -1.26 -5.22
N ALA A 117 -16.93 -1.44 -6.19
CA ALA A 117 -17.56 -2.74 -6.44
C ALA A 117 -16.51 -3.81 -6.79
N TYR A 118 -15.53 -3.44 -7.60
CA TYR A 118 -14.42 -4.32 -7.97
C TYR A 118 -13.55 -4.69 -6.78
N ILE A 119 -13.17 -3.73 -5.93
CA ILE A 119 -12.43 -3.99 -4.67
C ILE A 119 -13.18 -4.97 -3.78
N ILE A 120 -14.49 -4.78 -3.60
CA ILE A 120 -15.34 -5.68 -2.80
C ILE A 120 -15.37 -7.09 -3.42
N SER A 121 -15.43 -7.18 -4.75
CA SER A 121 -15.40 -8.47 -5.46
C SER A 121 -14.06 -9.20 -5.28
N LEU A 122 -12.93 -8.49 -5.36
CA LEU A 122 -11.60 -9.05 -5.15
C LEU A 122 -11.40 -9.50 -3.71
N ALA A 123 -11.93 -8.73 -2.77
CA ALA A 123 -11.89 -9.01 -1.34
C ALA A 123 -12.68 -10.24 -0.92
N SER A 124 -13.73 -10.59 -1.67
CA SER A 124 -14.56 -11.77 -1.42
C SER A 124 -13.77 -13.08 -1.55
N ASN A 125 -12.61 -13.04 -2.20
CA ASN A 125 -11.70 -14.18 -2.34
C ASN A 125 -10.66 -14.19 -1.20
N TYR A 126 -11.11 -14.54 0.02
CA TYR A 126 -10.37 -14.42 1.29
C TYR A 126 -8.91 -14.88 1.26
N SER A 127 -8.58 -15.94 0.51
CA SER A 127 -7.22 -16.50 0.48
C SER A 127 -6.24 -15.73 -0.40
N LYS A 128 -6.73 -14.90 -1.34
CA LYS A 128 -5.91 -14.17 -2.32
C LYS A 128 -6.20 -12.68 -2.38
N SER A 129 -7.12 -12.19 -1.55
CA SER A 129 -7.60 -10.80 -1.55
C SER A 129 -6.46 -9.79 -1.48
N GLN A 130 -5.43 -10.06 -0.68
CA GLN A 130 -4.27 -9.17 -0.49
C GLN A 130 -3.46 -8.99 -1.76
N MET A 131 -3.15 -10.09 -2.43
CA MET A 131 -2.36 -10.09 -3.67
C MET A 131 -3.15 -9.44 -4.80
N MET A 132 -4.42 -9.83 -4.96
CA MET A 132 -5.29 -9.29 -6.01
C MET A 132 -5.52 -7.78 -5.87
N LEU A 133 -5.76 -7.31 -4.64
CA LEU A 133 -5.92 -5.88 -4.38
C LEU A 133 -4.62 -5.11 -4.55
N SER A 134 -3.49 -5.67 -4.10
CA SER A 134 -2.18 -5.05 -4.32
C SER A 134 -1.87 -4.92 -5.82
N GLU A 135 -2.17 -5.95 -6.59
CA GLU A 135 -1.98 -5.98 -8.05
C GLU A 135 -2.86 -4.98 -8.77
N TYR A 136 -4.13 -4.87 -8.37
CA TYR A 136 -5.04 -3.85 -8.87
C TYR A 136 -4.53 -2.43 -8.56
N LEU A 137 -4.07 -2.18 -7.33
CA LEU A 137 -3.54 -0.88 -6.93
C LEU A 137 -2.23 -0.52 -7.64
N ALA A 138 -1.31 -1.48 -7.78
CA ALA A 138 -0.05 -1.27 -8.48
C ALA A 138 -0.25 -0.87 -9.95
N ARG A 139 -1.30 -1.40 -10.61
CA ARG A 139 -1.69 -1.01 -11.97
C ARG A 139 -2.38 0.35 -12.03
N ARG A 140 -3.24 0.66 -11.06
CA ARG A 140 -4.03 1.91 -11.04
C ARG A 140 -3.21 3.13 -10.58
N ARG A 141 -2.24 2.91 -9.70
CA ARG A 141 -1.42 3.95 -9.05
C ARG A 141 0.07 3.64 -9.12
N PRO A 142 0.64 3.51 -10.34
CA PRO A 142 2.06 3.22 -10.50
C PRO A 142 2.96 4.31 -9.92
N ASP A 143 2.46 5.54 -9.76
CA ASP A 143 3.13 6.65 -9.08
C ASP A 143 3.50 6.36 -7.63
N LEU A 144 2.77 5.46 -6.96
CA LEU A 144 3.07 5.07 -5.58
C LEU A 144 4.17 4.00 -5.47
N THR A 145 4.69 3.48 -6.58
CA THR A 145 5.59 2.31 -6.60
C THR A 145 6.79 2.46 -5.68
N MET A 146 7.53 3.56 -5.79
CA MET A 146 8.73 3.77 -4.97
C MET A 146 8.40 3.93 -3.48
N ALA A 147 7.32 4.64 -3.18
CA ALA A 147 6.88 4.87 -1.81
C ALA A 147 6.39 3.57 -1.16
N MET A 148 5.60 2.77 -1.88
CA MET A 148 5.15 1.44 -1.44
C MET A 148 6.32 0.47 -1.28
N PHE A 149 7.27 0.45 -2.23
CA PHE A 149 8.47 -0.38 -2.11
C PHE A 149 9.26 -0.05 -0.83
N SER A 150 9.57 1.23 -0.62
CA SER A 150 10.34 1.70 0.54
C SER A 150 9.63 1.38 1.85
N GLU A 151 8.32 1.61 1.90
CA GLU A 151 7.51 1.35 3.08
C GLU A 151 7.43 -0.14 3.40
N ILE A 152 7.06 -0.97 2.42
CA ILE A 152 6.90 -2.41 2.63
C ILE A 152 8.24 -3.06 3.02
N THR A 153 9.35 -2.69 2.36
CA THR A 153 10.68 -3.22 2.70
C THR A 153 11.10 -2.85 4.13
N THR A 154 10.82 -1.61 4.57
CA THR A 154 11.03 -1.18 5.96
C THR A 154 10.22 -2.01 6.95
N ARG A 155 8.93 -2.27 6.65
CA ARG A 155 8.09 -3.10 7.52
C ARG A 155 8.53 -4.56 7.53
N ILE A 156 9.05 -5.11 6.44
CA ILE A 156 9.56 -6.49 6.43
C ILE A 156 10.71 -6.67 7.44
N LEU A 157 11.58 -5.66 7.59
CA LEU A 157 12.71 -5.71 8.54
C LEU A 157 12.27 -5.75 10.01
N THR A 158 11.14 -5.12 10.33
CA THR A 158 10.67 -4.98 11.73
C THR A 158 9.53 -5.93 12.08
N ALA A 159 8.82 -6.48 11.08
CA ALA A 159 7.63 -7.29 11.29
C ALA A 159 7.92 -8.70 11.80
N ASN A 160 6.92 -9.26 12.51
CA ASN A 160 6.94 -10.67 12.92
C ASN A 160 6.86 -11.63 11.70
N SER A 161 7.21 -12.90 11.90
CA SER A 161 7.26 -13.93 10.84
C SER A 161 5.98 -14.10 10.03
N CYS A 162 4.80 -13.98 10.65
CA CYS A 162 3.52 -14.13 9.94
C CYS A 162 3.27 -12.93 9.01
N SER A 163 3.49 -11.72 9.51
CA SER A 163 3.32 -10.49 8.73
C SER A 163 4.32 -10.38 7.56
N ARG A 164 5.56 -10.86 7.72
CA ARG A 164 6.57 -10.84 6.65
C ARG A 164 6.12 -11.56 5.37
N GLY A 165 5.52 -12.73 5.49
CA GLY A 165 5.02 -13.48 4.33
C GLY A 165 3.96 -12.70 3.55
N THR A 166 3.02 -12.08 4.27
CA THR A 166 2.01 -11.20 3.68
C THR A 166 2.62 -9.96 3.03
N LEU A 167 3.61 -9.33 3.67
CA LEU A 167 4.29 -8.15 3.12
C LEU A 167 5.00 -8.48 1.80
N PHE A 168 5.65 -9.64 1.68
CA PHE A 168 6.24 -10.08 0.40
C PHE A 168 5.18 -10.28 -0.70
N MET A 169 4.04 -10.89 -0.37
CA MET A 169 2.93 -11.04 -1.33
C MET A 169 2.39 -9.69 -1.81
N ILE A 170 2.31 -8.71 -0.90
CA ILE A 170 1.88 -7.35 -1.23
C ILE A 170 2.93 -6.63 -2.06
N LEU A 171 4.23 -6.82 -1.79
CA LEU A 171 5.33 -6.15 -2.50
C LEU A 171 5.44 -6.56 -3.96
N LEU A 172 5.18 -7.83 -4.27
CA LEU A 172 5.48 -8.43 -5.58
C LEU A 172 4.89 -7.64 -6.78
N PRO A 173 3.60 -7.25 -6.78
CA PRO A 173 3.03 -6.50 -7.90
C PRO A 173 3.67 -5.12 -8.13
N TRP A 174 4.17 -4.48 -7.07
CA TRP A 174 4.82 -3.16 -7.16
C TRP A 174 6.21 -3.26 -7.80
N ILE A 175 6.94 -4.36 -7.56
CA ILE A 175 8.25 -4.57 -8.18
C ILE A 175 8.15 -4.61 -9.70
N HIS A 176 7.04 -5.09 -10.27
CA HIS A 176 6.86 -5.10 -11.74
C HIS A 176 6.82 -3.72 -12.38
N ASN A 177 6.59 -2.65 -11.60
CA ASN A 177 6.62 -1.27 -12.09
C ASN A 177 8.02 -0.62 -12.02
N ILE A 178 9.01 -1.35 -11.49
CA ILE A 178 10.37 -0.85 -11.27
C ILE A 178 11.24 -1.22 -12.46
N GLU A 179 11.92 -0.22 -13.02
CA GLU A 179 13.00 -0.41 -13.98
C GLU A 179 14.34 -0.09 -13.31
N LEU A 180 15.33 -0.97 -13.44
CA LEU A 180 16.68 -0.72 -12.94
C LEU A 180 17.50 -0.05 -14.03
N THR A 181 18.07 1.10 -13.72
CA THR A 181 18.88 1.89 -14.67
C THR A 181 20.36 1.76 -14.33
N ASP A 182 21.17 1.40 -15.32
CA ASP A 182 22.63 1.39 -15.20
C ASP A 182 23.23 2.63 -15.88
N PRO A 183 23.85 3.57 -15.13
CA PRO A 183 24.47 4.77 -15.71
C PRO A 183 25.73 4.47 -16.53
N SER A 184 26.29 3.26 -16.44
CA SER A 184 27.46 2.84 -17.21
C SER A 184 27.11 2.32 -18.61
N LEU A 185 25.83 2.10 -18.90
CA LEU A 185 25.37 1.71 -20.24
C LEU A 185 25.36 2.92 -21.21
N PRO A 186 25.78 2.75 -22.47
CA PRO A 186 25.65 3.81 -23.48
C PRO A 186 24.18 4.24 -23.66
N LYS A 187 23.93 5.56 -23.75
CA LYS A 187 22.60 6.20 -23.79
C LYS A 187 21.70 5.84 -25.00
N GLY A 188 22.00 4.78 -25.75
CA GLY A 188 21.20 4.26 -26.87
C GLY A 188 20.69 2.83 -26.68
N MET A 189 20.91 2.22 -25.51
CA MET A 189 20.46 0.85 -25.19
C MET A 189 19.32 0.83 -24.14
N HIS A 190 18.81 2.00 -23.73
CA HIS A 190 17.67 2.10 -22.82
C HIS A 190 16.39 1.87 -23.62
N GLY A 191 15.89 0.63 -23.58
CA GLY A 191 14.65 0.24 -24.24
C GLY A 191 14.90 -0.44 -25.57
N HIS A 192 14.91 -1.77 -25.56
CA HIS A 192 14.42 -2.47 -26.75
C HIS A 192 12.93 -2.10 -26.83
N ASP A 193 12.57 -1.22 -27.77
CA ASP A 193 11.20 -1.04 -28.24
C ASP A 193 10.70 -2.41 -28.74
N ILE A 194 10.30 -3.30 -27.82
CA ILE A 194 9.52 -4.46 -28.20
C ILE A 194 8.10 -3.91 -28.38
N ALA A 195 7.83 -3.46 -29.61
CA ALA A 195 6.48 -3.28 -30.11
C ALA A 195 5.76 -4.65 -30.08
N LEU A 196 5.27 -5.06 -28.91
CA LEU A 196 4.31 -6.15 -28.78
C LEU A 196 2.93 -5.53 -28.78
N ASN A 197 2.29 -5.58 -29.94
CA ASN A 197 0.86 -5.49 -30.21
C ASN A 197 -0.04 -5.01 -29.04
N GLU A 198 -0.59 -3.81 -29.20
CA GLU A 198 -1.59 -3.14 -28.35
C GLU A 198 -2.95 -3.87 -28.23
N GLU A 199 -3.04 -5.20 -28.38
CA GLU A 199 -4.33 -5.90 -28.38
C GLU A 199 -4.75 -6.54 -27.05
N GLN A 200 -3.96 -6.45 -25.98
CA GLN A 200 -4.38 -6.97 -24.67
C GLN A 200 -4.01 -5.99 -23.55
N GLY A 201 -5.02 -5.47 -22.85
CA GLY A 201 -4.94 -4.45 -21.80
C GLY A 201 -4.19 -4.88 -20.52
N ASN A 202 -2.92 -5.25 -20.68
CA ASN A 202 -2.01 -5.79 -19.67
C ASN A 202 -0.74 -4.93 -19.54
N ALA A 203 -0.82 -3.64 -19.84
CA ALA A 203 0.33 -2.74 -19.79
C ALA A 203 0.67 -2.37 -18.34
N PHE A 204 1.46 -3.21 -17.68
CA PHE A 204 2.50 -2.69 -16.78
C PHE A 204 3.37 -1.75 -17.62
N LEU A 205 3.74 -0.59 -17.09
CA LEU A 205 4.43 0.48 -17.83
C LEU A 205 5.74 -0.07 -18.45
N GLN A 206 5.68 -0.53 -19.70
CA GLN A 206 6.84 -0.94 -20.49
C GLN A 206 7.47 0.31 -21.09
N GLY A 207 8.72 0.61 -20.70
CA GLY A 207 9.51 1.71 -21.29
C GLY A 207 9.30 3.08 -20.64
N LEU A 208 8.50 3.15 -19.58
CA LEU A 208 8.31 4.31 -18.69
C LEU A 208 8.33 3.87 -17.23
N GLY A 209 9.10 2.84 -16.88
CA GLY A 209 9.19 2.38 -15.51
C GLY A 209 9.72 3.47 -14.57
N TRP A 210 9.42 3.33 -13.28
CA TRP A 210 9.90 4.27 -12.26
C TRP A 210 11.34 3.91 -11.86
N GLY A 211 12.27 4.17 -12.79
CA GLY A 211 13.68 3.83 -12.67
C GLY A 211 14.57 5.05 -12.77
N SER A 212 15.16 5.47 -11.65
CA SER A 212 16.31 6.36 -11.63
C SER A 212 17.51 5.61 -11.06
N VAL A 213 18.72 6.15 -11.25
CA VAL A 213 19.93 5.58 -10.63
C VAL A 213 19.76 5.57 -9.10
N GLN A 214 19.16 6.62 -8.55
CA GLN A 214 18.84 6.73 -7.12
C GLN A 214 17.81 5.67 -6.68
N SER A 215 16.77 5.43 -7.49
CA SER A 215 15.80 4.35 -7.25
C SER A 215 16.49 2.98 -7.25
N THR A 216 17.38 2.76 -8.22
CA THR A 216 18.15 1.52 -8.39
C THR A 216 19.02 1.26 -7.16
N GLU A 217 19.78 2.27 -6.70
CA GLU A 217 20.59 2.17 -5.47
C GLU A 217 19.73 1.89 -4.23
N LEU A 218 18.60 2.59 -4.07
CA LEU A 218 17.68 2.37 -2.95
C LEU A 218 17.16 0.93 -2.92
N ILE A 219 16.78 0.39 -4.07
CA ILE A 219 16.26 -0.97 -4.20
C ILE A 219 17.34 -1.99 -3.89
N LEU A 220 18.53 -1.84 -4.47
CA LEU A 220 19.65 -2.75 -4.21
C LEU A 220 20.05 -2.74 -2.73
N ASN A 221 20.05 -1.57 -2.10
CA ASN A 221 20.34 -1.44 -0.67
C ASN A 221 19.31 -2.18 0.19
N ASN A 222 18.01 -1.99 -0.08
CA ASN A 222 16.96 -2.72 0.64
C ASN A 222 17.02 -4.24 0.41
N LEU A 223 17.29 -4.68 -0.83
CA LEU A 223 17.44 -6.09 -1.15
C LEU A 223 18.65 -6.72 -0.43
N PHE A 224 19.76 -5.98 -0.32
CA PHE A 224 20.93 -6.43 0.45
C PHE A 224 20.55 -6.68 1.91
N TYR A 225 19.90 -5.73 2.59
CA TYR A 225 19.48 -5.90 3.98
C TYR A 225 18.45 -7.01 4.20
N LEU A 226 17.61 -7.30 3.20
CA LEU A 226 16.62 -8.38 3.28
C LEU A 226 17.22 -9.77 3.05
N THR A 227 18.41 -9.86 2.45
CA THR A 227 19.07 -11.12 2.06
C THR A 227 20.39 -11.41 2.79
N ALA A 228 20.91 -10.44 3.56
CA ALA A 228 22.06 -10.59 4.46
C ALA A 228 21.71 -11.36 5.74
#